data_AF-A0A7J7JX92-F1
#
_entry.id   AF-A0A7J7JX92-F1
#
_cell.length_a   1.000
_cell.length_b   1.000
_cell.length_c   1.000
_cell.angle_alpha   90.00
_cell.angle_beta   90.00
_cell.angle_gamma   90.00
#
_symmetry.space_group_name_H-M   'P 1'
#
loop_
_entity.id
_entity.type
_entity.pdbx_description
1 polymer ?
#
loop_
_entity_poly.entity_id
_entity_poly.type
_entity_poly.pdbx_seq_one_letter_code
_entity_poly.pdbx_strand_id
1 'polypeptide(L)'
;MYEGMYEGMYEGMYEGMYEGMYEGMYEGMYEGMYEGMYDSMYEGMYEGMYEGMYEGMYEGMYEGMYDSMYEGMYEGMYEGMYEGMYDSMYEGM
;
A
#
# COMPACT_ATOMS: atom_id res chain seq x y z
N MET A 1 8.29 -36.62 -52.29
CA MET A 1 9.30 -35.54 -52.26
C MET A 1 8.63 -34.16 -52.34
N TYR A 2 7.76 -33.91 -53.32
CA TYR A 2 6.98 -32.67 -53.39
C TYR A 2 5.97 -32.51 -52.24
N GLU A 3 5.30 -33.58 -51.84
CA GLU A 3 4.28 -33.58 -50.78
C GLU A 3 4.87 -33.20 -49.41
N GLY A 4 5.90 -33.90 -48.95
CA GLY A 4 6.57 -33.58 -47.68
C GLY A 4 7.29 -32.21 -47.66
N MET A 5 7.61 -31.63 -48.82
CA MET A 5 8.15 -30.27 -48.89
C MET A 5 7.03 -29.22 -48.77
N TYR A 6 5.85 -29.52 -49.31
CA TYR A 6 4.67 -28.67 -49.19
C TYR A 6 4.11 -28.71 -47.76
N GLU A 7 4.04 -29.89 -47.18
CA GLU A 7 3.55 -30.14 -45.82
C GLU A 7 4.46 -29.48 -44.78
N GLY A 8 5.78 -29.70 -44.85
CA GLY A 8 6.72 -29.07 -43.93
C GLY A 8 6.82 -27.54 -44.07
N MET A 9 6.58 -27.00 -45.27
CA MET A 9 6.52 -25.56 -45.48
C MET A 9 5.19 -24.97 -44.99
N TYR A 10 4.08 -25.70 -45.13
CA TYR A 10 2.78 -25.26 -44.65
C TYR A 10 2.67 -25.36 -43.13
N GLU A 11 3.04 -26.48 -42.51
CA GLU A 11 3.08 -26.62 -41.04
C GLU A 11 4.08 -25.65 -40.43
N GLY A 12 5.34 -25.63 -40.89
CA GLY A 12 6.36 -24.77 -40.28
C GLY A 12 6.03 -23.28 -40.39
N MET A 13 5.38 -22.86 -41.47
CA MET A 13 4.98 -21.46 -41.66
C MET A 13 3.66 -21.15 -40.96
N TYR A 14 2.72 -22.08 -40.91
CA TYR A 14 1.42 -21.86 -40.28
C TYR A 14 1.51 -21.99 -38.75
N GLU A 15 2.08 -23.06 -38.21
CA GLU A 15 2.31 -23.18 -36.76
C GLU A 15 3.29 -22.11 -36.28
N GLY A 16 4.46 -21.98 -36.92
CA GLY A 16 5.48 -21.03 -36.46
C GLY A 16 5.01 -19.57 -36.48
N MET A 17 4.22 -19.19 -37.49
CA MET A 17 3.72 -17.82 -37.60
C MET A 17 2.41 -17.62 -36.85
N TYR A 18 1.51 -18.59 -36.84
CA TYR A 18 0.21 -18.44 -36.17
C TYR A 18 0.33 -18.68 -34.67
N GLU A 19 0.94 -19.77 -34.20
CA GLU A 19 1.16 -19.96 -32.75
C GLU A 19 2.14 -18.92 -32.21
N GLY A 20 3.30 -18.75 -32.86
CA GLY A 20 4.32 -17.82 -32.38
C GLY A 20 3.83 -16.37 -32.30
N MET A 21 3.02 -15.93 -33.27
CA MET A 21 2.48 -14.57 -33.25
C MET A 21 1.22 -14.46 -32.41
N TYR A 22 0.34 -15.46 -32.41
CA TYR A 22 -0.91 -15.41 -31.64
C TYR A 22 -0.67 -15.65 -30.16
N GLU A 23 0.04 -16.72 -29.75
CA GLU A 23 0.39 -16.91 -28.33
C GLU A 23 1.32 -15.79 -27.86
N GLY A 24 2.42 -15.55 -28.57
CA GLY A 24 3.41 -14.56 -28.12
C GLY A 24 2.85 -13.14 -27.99
N MET A 25 1.97 -12.73 -28.90
CA MET A 25 1.37 -11.40 -28.85
C MET A 25 0.14 -11.36 -27.96
N TYR A 26 -0.70 -12.40 -27.96
CA TYR A 26 -1.92 -12.40 -27.17
C TYR A 26 -1.63 -12.69 -25.69
N GLU A 27 -0.87 -13.74 -25.34
CA GLU A 27 -0.48 -13.98 -23.95
C GLU A 27 0.42 -12.85 -23.45
N GLY A 28 1.50 -12.54 -24.18
CA GLY A 28 2.47 -11.54 -23.71
C GLY A 28 1.85 -10.15 -23.51
N MET A 29 0.93 -9.74 -24.37
CA MET A 29 0.27 -8.44 -24.24
C MET A 29 -0.91 -8.49 -23.26
N TYR A 30 -1.67 -9.58 -23.23
CA TYR A 30 -2.83 -9.69 -22.34
C TYR A 30 -2.40 -9.94 -20.90
N GLU A 31 -1.51 -10.91 -20.62
CA GLU A 31 -0.96 -11.09 -19.27
C GLU A 31 -0.17 -9.86 -18.83
N GLY A 32 0.80 -9.42 -19.64
CA GLY A 32 1.68 -8.32 -19.26
C GLY A 32 0.94 -7.01 -18.99
N MET A 33 -0.10 -6.71 -19.78
CA MET A 33 -0.90 -5.50 -19.58
C MET A 33 -1.96 -5.69 -18.50
N TYR A 34 -2.62 -6.84 -18.45
CA TYR A 34 -3.72 -7.07 -17.50
C TYR A 34 -3.18 -7.31 -16.09
N GLU A 35 -2.23 -8.24 -15.88
CA GLU A 35 -1.60 -8.42 -14.56
C GLU A 35 -0.84 -7.18 -14.15
N GLY A 36 0.03 -6.65 -15.02
CA GLY A 36 0.85 -5.49 -14.70
C GLY A 36 0.01 -4.27 -14.29
N MET A 37 -1.11 -4.01 -14.98
CA MET A 37 -1.97 -2.87 -14.66
C MET A 37 -2.94 -3.15 -13.51
N TYR A 38 -3.44 -4.38 -13.37
CA TYR A 38 -4.35 -4.75 -12.29
C TYR A 38 -3.60 -4.80 -10.96
N ASP A 39 -2.43 -5.44 -10.90
CA ASP A 39 -1.62 -5.52 -9.68
C ASP A 39 -1.14 -4.14 -9.26
N SER A 40 -0.54 -3.36 -10.17
CA SER A 40 -0.05 -2.03 -9.80
C SER A 40 -1.15 -1.06 -9.36
N MET A 41 -2.34 -1.15 -9.96
CA MET A 41 -3.47 -0.31 -9.57
C MET A 41 -4.10 -0.79 -8.26
N TYR A 42 -4.29 -2.10 -8.10
CA TYR A 42 -4.94 -2.65 -6.92
C TYR A 42 -4.01 -2.56 -5.71
N GLU A 43 -2.77 -3.01 -5.83
CA GLU A 43 -1.79 -3.00 -4.75
C GLU A 43 -1.41 -1.56 -4.37
N GLY A 44 -1.06 -0.72 -5.36
CA GLY A 44 -0.68 0.67 -5.11
C GLY A 44 -1.82 1.53 -4.54
N MET A 45 -3.06 1.34 -4.99
CA MET A 45 -4.20 2.10 -4.47
C MET A 45 -4.67 1.55 -3.13
N TYR A 46 -4.70 0.23 -2.95
CA TYR A 46 -5.19 -0.39 -1.72
C TYR A 46 -4.18 -0.24 -0.59
N GLU A 47 -2.89 -0.53 -0.79
CA GLU A 47 -1.87 -0.29 0.24
C GLU A 47 -1.74 1.21 0.53
N GLY A 48 -1.52 2.03 -0.50
CA GLY A 48 -1.27 3.47 -0.30
C GLY A 48 -2.43 4.20 0.37
N MET A 49 -3.67 3.85 0.02
CA MET A 49 -4.85 4.47 0.61
C MET A 49 -5.21 3.85 1.97
N TYR A 50 -5.10 2.53 2.13
CA TYR A 50 -5.48 1.87 3.37
C TYR A 50 -4.41 2.08 4.46
N GLU A 51 -3.13 1.83 4.20
CA GLU A 51 -2.07 2.11 5.17
C GLU A 51 -1.98 3.61 5.45
N GLY A 52 -1.84 4.44 4.41
CA GLY A 52 -1.63 5.89 4.60
C GLY A 52 -2.78 6.57 5.34
N MET A 53 -4.03 6.17 5.07
CA MET A 53 -5.18 6.74 5.75
C MET A 53 -5.42 6.10 7.12
N TYR A 54 -5.23 4.78 7.26
CA TYR A 54 -5.48 4.11 8.53
C TYR A 54 -4.36 4.38 9.54
N GLU A 55 -3.09 4.23 9.20
CA GLU A 55 -1.98 4.61 10.08
C GLU A 55 -2.00 6.11 10.35
N GLY A 56 -2.02 6.95 9.32
CA GLY A 56 -1.92 8.39 9.50
C GLY A 56 -3.06 8.98 10.32
N MET A 57 -4.30 8.49 10.13
CA MET A 57 -5.44 8.96 10.91
C MET A 57 -5.50 8.30 12.29
N TYR A 58 -5.20 7.01 12.40
CA TYR A 58 -5.30 6.30 13.68
C TYR A 58 -4.15 6.67 14.60
N GLU A 59 -2.89 6.62 14.17
CA GLU A 59 -1.76 7.07 14.99
C GLU A 59 -1.86 8.56 15.29
N GLY A 60 -2.02 9.40 14.25
CA GLY A 60 -2.02 10.85 14.45
C GLY A 60 -3.15 11.35 15.35
N MET A 61 -4.34 10.76 15.23
CA MET A 61 -5.47 11.15 16.07
C MET A 61 -5.43 10.46 17.44
N TYR A 62 -5.06 9.18 17.52
CA TYR A 62 -5.07 8.45 18.77
C TYR A 62 -3.87 8.85 19.64
N GLU A 63 -2.63 8.80 19.15
CA GLU A 63 -1.48 9.26 19.92
C GLU A 63 -1.58 10.74 20.23
N GLY A 64 -1.84 11.58 19.23
CA GLY A 64 -1.91 13.03 19.44
C GLY A 64 -2.96 13.41 20.48
N MET A 65 -4.16 12.81 20.43
CA MET A 65 -5.21 13.13 21.39
C MET A 65 -4.97 12.50 22.76
N TYR A 66 -4.43 11.28 22.81
CA TYR A 66 -4.14 10.59 24.06
C TYR A 66 -2.99 11.25 24.81
N ASP A 67 -1.88 11.56 24.14
CA ASP A 67 -0.75 12.27 24.75
C ASP A 67 -1.15 13.68 25.17
N SER A 68 -1.81 14.46 24.30
CA SER A 68 -2.25 15.81 24.69
C SER A 68 -3.16 15.81 25.92
N MET A 69 -4.08 14.85 25.98
CA MET A 69 -5.05 14.77 27.06
C MET A 69 -4.42 14.22 28.32
N TYR A 70 -3.57 13.20 28.22
CA TYR A 70 -2.92 12.60 29.36
C TYR A 70 -1.87 13.54 29.92
N GLU A 71 -0.96 14.05 29.10
CA GLU A 71 0.12 14.94 29.51
C GLU A 71 -0.43 16.28 30.00
N GLY A 72 -1.31 16.92 29.24
CA GLY A 72 -1.89 18.22 29.63
C GLY A 72 -2.78 18.14 30.89
N MET A 73 -3.53 17.06 31.08
CA MET A 73 -4.39 16.92 32.25
C MET A 73 -3.59 16.41 33.46
N TYR A 74 -2.65 15.50 33.27
CA TYR A 74 -1.81 14.97 34.34
C TYR A 74 -0.81 16.03 34.80
N GLU A 75 0.00 16.63 33.93
CA GLU A 75 0.89 17.73 34.35
C GLU A 75 0.10 18.91 34.91
N GLY A 76 -0.94 19.37 34.21
CA GLY A 76 -1.72 20.52 34.65
C GLY A 76 -2.41 20.33 36.01
N MET A 77 -3.00 19.16 36.27
CA MET A 77 -3.56 18.89 37.60
C MET A 77 -2.49 18.57 38.63
N TYR A 78 -1.50 17.75 38.30
CA TYR A 78 -0.51 17.32 39.28
C TYR A 78 0.41 18.47 39.64
N GLU A 79 1.07 19.16 38.71
CA GLU A 79 1.89 20.32 39.04
C GLU A 79 1.05 21.44 39.65
N GLY A 80 -0.04 21.85 38.99
CA GLY A 80 -0.83 22.99 39.46
C GLY A 80 -1.44 22.79 40.85
N MET A 81 -1.87 21.56 41.17
CA MET A 81 -2.46 21.27 42.48
C MET A 81 -1.41 20.94 43.53
N TYR A 82 -0.32 20.24 43.17
CA TYR A 82 0.73 19.86 44.10
C TYR A 82 1.64 21.04 44.41
N GLU A 83 2.16 21.79 43.42
CA GLU A 83 2.93 23.02 43.67
C GLU A 83 2.04 24.06 44.36
N GLY A 84 0.83 24.29 43.87
CA GLY A 84 -0.08 25.26 44.48
C GLY A 84 -0.40 24.95 45.95
N MET A 85 -0.59 23.67 46.30
CA MET A 85 -0.74 23.26 47.71
C MET A 85 0.58 23.30 48.48
N TYR A 86 1.71 22.96 47.88
CA TYR A 86 3.00 22.97 48.56
C TYR A 86 3.46 24.40 48.88
N ASP A 87 3.39 25.32 47.91
CA ASP A 87 3.74 26.74 48.10
C ASP A 87 2.81 27.40 49.11
N SER A 88 1.50 27.17 48.99
CA SER A 88 0.55 27.72 49.96
C SER A 88 0.73 27.18 51.38
N MET A 89 1.31 25.99 51.54
CA MET A 89 1.52 25.33 52.83
C MET A 89 2.93 25.56 53.42
N TYR A 90 3.94 25.82 52.59
CA TYR A 90 5.35 25.94 53.00
C TYR A 90 6.03 27.28 52.70
N GLU A 91 5.64 28.01 51.63
CA GLU A 91 6.13 29.39 51.37
C GLU A 91 5.22 30.47 51.99
N GLY A 92 3.96 30.12 52.28
CA GLY A 92 3.01 31.01 52.97
C GLY A 92 3.23 31.14 54.49
N MET A 93 4.25 30.49 55.06
CA MET A 93 4.72 30.67 56.44
C MET A 93 6.07 31.40 56.46
#